data_AF-A0A451CM04-F1
#
_entry.id   AF-A0A451CM04-F1
#
_cell.length_a   1.000
_cell.length_b   1.000
_cell.length_c   1.000
_cell.angle_alpha   90.00
_cell.angle_beta   90.00
_cell.angle_gamma   90.00
#
_symmetry.space_group_name_H-M   'P 1'
#
loop_
_entity.id
_entity.type
_entity.pdbx_description
1 polymer ?
#
loop_
_entity_poly.entity_id
_entity_poly.type
_entity_poly.pdbx_seq_one_letter_code
_entity_poly.pdbx_strand_id
1 'polypeptide(L)'
;MCGIAGIVEWIGRRFAYCTVLIGDTIHRITLEATQGLAPEVALDEALALGREFIDRERCVFERWNERTEFSFVTCGEIQQRPAYGGYHRDLEHLFATDIPFCESVESFSLAYYRNRPTNLIPEQRIRHSVDYFLEEFAVFACLYHQGLPVMVYPGSFSTLAEIATGLHPGAPRELQDLAVVSLKLRGRGPARSRRISS
;
A
#
# COMPACT_ATOMS: atom_id res chain seq x y z
N MET A 1 -8.37 -11.87 -16.47
CA MET A 1 -8.42 -12.37 -15.08
C MET A 1 -8.55 -11.17 -14.16
N CYS A 2 -9.36 -11.24 -13.10
CA CYS A 2 -9.53 -10.14 -12.13
C CYS A 2 -8.98 -10.65 -10.78
N GLY A 3 -8.05 -9.93 -10.16
CA GLY A 3 -7.34 -10.37 -8.94
C GLY A 3 -5.81 -10.41 -9.14
N ILE A 4 -5.09 -10.92 -8.14
CA ILE A 4 -3.62 -10.94 -8.09
C ILE A 4 -2.97 -11.58 -9.33
N ALA A 5 -3.54 -12.68 -9.85
CA ALA A 5 -3.02 -13.35 -11.04
C ALA A 5 -2.98 -12.47 -12.31
N GLY A 6 -3.95 -11.55 -12.46
CA GLY A 6 -3.94 -10.60 -13.58
C GLY A 6 -2.88 -9.50 -13.42
N ILE A 7 -2.61 -9.09 -12.18
CA ILE A 7 -1.55 -8.14 -11.85
C ILE A 7 -0.18 -8.78 -12.10
N VAL A 8 0.02 -10.00 -11.58
CA VAL A 8 1.26 -10.77 -11.77
C VAL A 8 1.51 -11.06 -13.25
N GLU A 9 0.48 -11.42 -14.03
CA GLU A 9 0.63 -11.55 -15.48
C GLU A 9 1.07 -10.24 -16.16
N TRP A 10 0.50 -9.11 -15.72
CA TRP A 10 0.86 -7.82 -16.29
C TRP A 10 2.32 -7.44 -15.99
N ILE A 11 2.77 -7.69 -14.74
CA ILE A 11 4.14 -7.47 -14.29
C ILE A 11 5.10 -8.43 -15.00
N GLY A 12 4.75 -9.72 -15.05
CA GLY A 12 5.54 -10.82 -15.60
C GLY A 12 5.87 -10.70 -17.09
N ARG A 13 5.19 -9.78 -17.79
CA ARG A 13 5.44 -9.46 -19.19
C ARG A 13 6.33 -8.24 -19.41
N ARG A 14 6.70 -7.52 -18.34
CA ARG A 14 7.29 -6.16 -18.43
C ARG A 14 8.56 -5.98 -17.63
N PHE A 15 8.70 -6.70 -16.52
CA PHE A 15 9.83 -6.53 -15.60
C PHE A 15 10.57 -7.84 -15.45
N ALA A 16 11.90 -7.81 -15.53
CA ALA A 16 12.74 -8.97 -15.28
C ALA A 16 12.84 -9.30 -13.78
N TYR A 17 12.65 -8.30 -12.92
CA TYR A 17 12.73 -8.42 -11.46
C TYR A 17 11.54 -7.68 -10.83
N CYS A 18 10.92 -8.26 -9.82
CA CYS A 18 9.85 -7.61 -9.06
C CYS A 18 9.88 -8.05 -7.60
N THR A 19 9.93 -7.08 -6.68
CA THR A 19 9.74 -7.33 -5.25
C THR A 19 8.29 -7.04 -4.88
N VAL A 20 7.64 -8.02 -4.27
CA VAL A 20 6.28 -7.96 -3.77
C VAL A 20 6.31 -7.51 -2.31
N LEU A 21 5.84 -6.30 -2.05
CA LEU A 21 5.72 -5.76 -0.69
C LEU A 21 4.45 -6.32 -0.02
N ILE A 22 4.62 -6.91 1.16
CA ILE A 22 3.53 -7.40 2.01
C ILE A 22 3.30 -6.41 3.15
N GLY A 23 2.10 -5.82 3.19
CA GLY A 23 1.73 -4.75 4.13
C GLY A 23 1.51 -5.19 5.58
N ASP A 24 2.13 -6.27 6.05
CA ASP A 24 1.82 -6.96 7.33
C ASP A 24 1.72 -6.02 8.55
N THR A 25 2.82 -5.44 9.01
CA THR A 25 2.85 -4.63 10.24
C THR A 25 2.00 -3.37 10.15
N ILE A 26 1.84 -2.81 8.95
CA ILE A 26 0.99 -1.63 8.71
C ILE A 26 -0.50 -2.04 8.69
N HIS A 27 -0.81 -3.26 8.24
CA HIS A 27 -2.18 -3.76 8.17
C HIS A 27 -2.83 -3.90 9.55
N ARG A 28 -2.04 -3.99 10.64
CA ARG A 28 -2.56 -3.93 12.02
C ARG A 28 -3.45 -2.70 12.23
N ILE A 29 -3.09 -1.54 11.67
CA ILE A 29 -3.83 -0.28 11.81
C ILE A 29 -5.23 -0.43 11.20
N THR A 30 -5.33 -1.16 10.09
CA THR A 30 -6.62 -1.47 9.46
C THR A 30 -7.43 -2.42 10.33
N LEU A 31 -6.83 -3.44 10.93
CA LEU A 31 -7.52 -4.38 11.80
C LEU A 31 -8.01 -3.71 13.10
N GLU A 32 -7.18 -2.88 13.73
CA GLU A 32 -7.57 -2.03 14.87
C GLU A 32 -8.79 -1.18 14.49
N ALA A 33 -8.74 -0.51 13.33
CA ALA A 33 -9.79 0.39 12.89
C ALA A 33 -11.10 -0.30 12.49
N THR A 34 -11.03 -1.45 11.82
CA THR A 34 -12.21 -2.10 11.19
C THR A 34 -12.79 -3.22 12.04
N GLN A 35 -11.97 -3.89 12.84
CA GLN A 35 -12.36 -5.01 13.68
C GLN A 35 -12.30 -4.69 15.17
N GLY A 36 -11.72 -3.54 15.57
CA GLY A 36 -11.65 -3.13 16.97
C GLY A 36 -10.71 -4.02 17.80
N LEU A 37 -9.76 -4.68 17.15
CA LEU A 37 -8.77 -5.51 17.83
C LEU A 37 -7.83 -4.65 18.68
N ALA A 38 -7.37 -5.20 19.80
CA ALA A 38 -6.31 -4.58 20.60
C ALA A 38 -5.00 -4.54 19.79
N PRO A 39 -4.11 -3.55 19.99
CA PRO A 39 -2.92 -3.37 19.15
C PRO A 39 -2.03 -4.60 19.00
N GLU A 40 -1.74 -5.31 20.10
CA GLU A 40 -0.91 -6.53 20.07
C GLU A 40 -1.59 -7.66 19.27
N VAL A 41 -2.90 -7.84 19.46
CA VAL A 41 -3.70 -8.84 18.74
C VAL A 41 -3.78 -8.49 17.25
N ALA A 42 -3.96 -7.22 16.92
CA ALA A 42 -3.98 -6.74 15.55
C ALA A 42 -2.64 -6.96 14.85
N LEU A 43 -1.52 -6.75 15.55
CA LEU A 43 -0.20 -7.01 15.01
C LEU A 43 0.01 -8.50 14.73
N ASP A 44 -0.28 -9.37 15.70
CA ASP A 44 -0.13 -10.82 15.55
C ASP A 44 -0.97 -11.36 14.38
N GLU A 45 -2.22 -10.91 14.28
CA GLU A 45 -3.13 -11.27 13.19
C GLU A 45 -2.61 -10.76 11.84
N ALA A 46 -2.15 -9.51 11.78
CA ALA A 46 -1.64 -8.93 10.53
C ALA A 46 -0.36 -9.64 10.02
N LEU A 47 0.52 -10.04 10.94
CA LEU A 47 1.70 -10.87 10.61
C LEU A 47 1.28 -12.26 10.11
N ALA A 48 0.26 -12.87 10.73
CA ALA A 48 -0.27 -14.16 10.29
C ALA A 48 -0.88 -14.07 8.89
N LEU A 49 -1.71 -13.07 8.62
CA LEU A 49 -2.31 -12.80 7.31
C LEU A 49 -1.25 -12.56 6.23
N GLY A 50 -0.18 -11.83 6.55
CA GLY A 50 0.94 -11.61 5.64
C GLY A 50 1.63 -12.91 5.22
N ARG A 51 1.93 -13.78 6.18
CA ARG A 51 2.51 -15.12 5.92
C ARG A 51 1.56 -16.00 5.10
N GLU A 52 0.28 -16.05 5.49
CA GLU A 52 -0.73 -16.84 4.78
C GLU A 52 -0.89 -16.37 3.33
N PHE A 53 -0.86 -15.06 3.08
CA PHE A 53 -0.91 -14.52 1.73
C PHE A 53 0.25 -15.01 0.87
N ILE A 54 1.48 -14.93 1.40
CA ILE A 54 2.66 -15.41 0.67
C ILE A 54 2.50 -16.89 0.33
N ASP A 55 2.16 -17.72 1.31
CA ASP A 55 2.07 -19.18 1.13
C ASP A 55 0.96 -19.58 0.15
N ARG A 56 -0.20 -18.94 0.26
CA ARG A 56 -1.36 -19.21 -0.59
C ARG A 56 -1.12 -18.78 -2.04
N GLU A 57 -0.55 -17.60 -2.25
CA GLU A 57 -0.42 -17.01 -3.59
C GLU A 57 0.91 -17.33 -4.27
N ARG A 58 1.88 -17.95 -3.58
CA ARG A 58 3.22 -18.27 -4.11
C ARG A 58 3.18 -18.87 -5.52
N CYS A 59 2.29 -19.84 -5.74
CA CYS A 59 2.16 -20.55 -7.02
C CYS A 59 1.77 -19.62 -8.19
N VAL A 60 1.10 -18.50 -7.91
CA VAL A 60 0.73 -17.49 -8.92
C VAL A 60 1.97 -16.78 -9.45
N PHE A 61 2.91 -16.45 -8.56
CA PHE A 61 4.18 -15.82 -8.92
C PHE A 61 5.13 -16.80 -9.59
N GLU A 62 5.24 -18.02 -9.06
CA GLU A 62 6.15 -19.06 -9.59
C GLU A 62 5.86 -19.42 -11.05
N ARG A 63 4.61 -19.30 -11.48
CA ARG A 63 4.20 -19.51 -12.89
C ARG A 63 4.93 -18.60 -13.88
N TRP A 64 5.54 -17.50 -13.41
CA TRP A 64 6.22 -16.51 -14.22
C TRP A 64 7.75 -16.51 -14.05
N ASN A 65 8.32 -17.46 -13.29
CA ASN A 65 9.75 -17.51 -12.97
C ASN A 65 10.68 -17.59 -14.19
N GLU A 66 10.20 -18.07 -15.34
CA GLU A 66 10.98 -18.07 -16.60
C GLU A 66 11.21 -16.66 -17.18
N ARG A 67 10.42 -15.66 -16.75
CA ARG A 67 10.43 -14.31 -17.31
C ARG A 67 10.74 -13.23 -16.28
N THR A 68 10.35 -13.46 -15.03
CA THR A 68 10.47 -12.49 -13.95
C THR A 68 10.89 -13.19 -12.68
N GLU A 69 11.96 -12.69 -12.08
CA GLU A 69 12.36 -13.07 -10.74
C GLU A 69 11.50 -12.30 -9.72
N PHE A 70 10.64 -13.03 -9.02
CA PHE A 70 9.83 -12.49 -7.94
C PHE A 70 10.50 -12.72 -6.58
N SER A 71 10.59 -11.67 -5.79
CA SER A 71 10.97 -11.73 -4.37
C SER A 71 9.84 -11.17 -3.50
N PHE A 72 9.85 -11.49 -2.22
CA PHE A 72 8.88 -10.96 -1.25
C PHE A 72 9.65 -10.22 -0.16
N VAL A 73 9.07 -9.14 0.32
CA VAL A 73 9.55 -8.41 1.50
C VAL A 73 8.34 -7.93 2.29
N THR A 74 8.44 -7.88 3.61
CA THR A 74 7.34 -7.39 4.45
C THR A 74 7.62 -5.99 4.98
N CYS A 75 6.56 -5.23 5.28
CA CYS A 75 6.71 -3.94 5.95
C CYS A 75 7.48 -4.09 7.26
N GLY A 76 7.22 -5.14 8.02
CA GLY A 76 7.98 -5.45 9.24
C GLY A 76 9.48 -5.58 8.99
N GLU A 77 9.90 -6.28 7.94
CA GLU A 77 11.32 -6.40 7.56
C GLU A 77 11.94 -5.06 7.15
N ILE A 78 11.17 -4.19 6.47
CA ILE A 78 11.62 -2.84 6.12
C ILE A 78 11.75 -1.95 7.34
N GLN A 79 10.78 -2.01 8.26
CA GLN A 79 10.72 -1.18 9.46
C GLN A 79 11.88 -1.43 10.43
N GLN A 80 12.47 -2.62 10.42
CA GLN A 80 13.68 -2.93 11.20
C GLN A 80 14.97 -2.33 10.62
N ARG A 81 14.93 -1.71 9.44
CA ARG A 81 16.13 -1.22 8.77
C ARG A 81 16.52 0.16 9.32
N PRO A 82 17.82 0.46 9.43
CA PRO A 82 18.29 1.74 9.99
C PRO A 82 17.71 2.99 9.30
N ALA A 83 17.48 2.93 7.99
CA ALA A 83 16.96 4.06 7.21
C ALA A 83 15.49 4.40 7.53
N TYR A 84 14.70 3.41 7.97
CA TYR A 84 13.25 3.60 8.18
C TYR A 84 12.96 4.71 9.19
N GLY A 85 13.64 4.69 10.34
CA GLY A 85 13.42 5.69 11.39
C GLY A 85 13.78 7.11 10.97
N GLY A 86 14.67 7.28 9.99
CA GLY A 86 14.97 8.57 9.38
C GLY A 86 13.79 9.08 8.55
N TYR A 87 13.37 8.29 7.55
CA TYR A 87 12.26 8.67 6.67
C TYR A 87 10.95 8.87 7.43
N HIS A 88 10.65 8.02 8.42
CA HIS A 88 9.45 8.16 9.23
C HIS A 88 9.43 9.50 9.97
N ARG A 89 10.55 9.89 10.58
CA ARG A 89 10.67 11.16 11.29
C ARG A 89 10.56 12.36 10.35
N ASP A 90 11.16 12.27 9.16
CA ASP A 90 11.07 13.34 8.16
C ASP A 90 9.63 13.53 7.70
N LEU A 91 8.88 12.44 7.53
CA LEU A 91 7.46 12.46 7.17
C LEU A 91 6.57 12.98 8.30
N GLU A 92 6.83 12.60 9.55
CA GLU A 92 6.16 13.17 10.74
C GLU A 92 6.41 14.68 10.85
N HIS A 93 7.65 15.12 10.60
CA HIS A 93 8.01 16.52 10.60
C HIS A 93 7.29 17.28 9.48
N LEU A 94 7.24 16.72 8.27
CA LEU A 94 6.52 17.31 7.15
C LEU A 94 5.03 17.43 7.46
N PHE A 95 4.40 16.38 7.98
CA PHE A 95 3.00 16.41 8.39
C PHE A 95 2.72 17.50 9.43
N ALA A 96 3.63 17.72 10.37
CA ALA A 96 3.47 18.75 11.40
C ALA A 96 3.71 20.19 10.92
N THR A 97 4.46 20.39 9.82
CA THR A 97 4.96 21.72 9.43
C THR A 97 4.44 22.21 8.08
N ASP A 98 4.03 21.31 7.19
CA ASP A 98 3.49 21.63 5.87
C ASP A 98 1.97 21.44 5.85
N ILE A 99 1.25 22.56 5.90
CA ILE A 99 -0.22 22.58 5.92
C ILE A 99 -0.81 21.88 4.68
N PRO A 100 -0.33 22.14 3.44
CA PRO A 100 -0.84 21.44 2.25
C PRO A 100 -0.69 19.91 2.32
N PHE A 101 0.44 19.41 2.80
CA PHE A 101 0.66 17.98 2.98
C PHE A 101 -0.27 17.40 4.05
N CYS A 102 -0.39 18.08 5.19
CA CYS A 102 -1.32 17.71 6.26
C CYS A 102 -2.76 17.59 5.73
N GLU A 103 -3.27 18.63 5.07
CA GLU A 103 -4.63 18.67 4.52
C GLU A 103 -4.85 17.57 3.46
N SER A 104 -3.84 17.25 2.65
CA SER A 104 -3.91 16.16 1.67
C SER A 104 -4.06 14.79 2.35
N VAL A 105 -3.22 14.50 3.35
CA VAL A 105 -3.25 13.24 4.11
C VAL A 105 -4.60 13.11 4.85
N GLU A 106 -5.07 14.17 5.51
CA GLU A 106 -6.35 14.16 6.20
C GLU A 106 -7.54 13.98 5.23
N SER A 107 -7.52 14.64 4.08
CA SER A 107 -8.55 14.48 3.04
C SER A 107 -8.63 13.05 2.52
N PHE A 108 -7.47 12.40 2.35
CA PHE A 108 -7.39 10.99 2.00
C PHE A 108 -8.00 10.08 3.06
N SER A 109 -7.66 10.37 4.31
CA SER A 109 -8.16 9.65 5.48
C SER A 109 -9.69 9.65 5.53
N LEU A 110 -10.30 10.82 5.32
CA LEU A 110 -11.75 10.99 5.28
C LEU A 110 -12.38 10.21 4.11
N ALA A 111 -11.75 10.22 2.93
CA ALA A 111 -12.23 9.47 1.77
C ALA A 111 -12.13 7.95 1.98
N TYR A 112 -11.06 7.46 2.60
CA TYR A 112 -10.82 6.04 2.85
C TYR A 112 -11.90 5.42 3.74
N TYR A 113 -12.30 6.13 4.81
CA TYR A 113 -13.31 5.64 5.76
C TYR A 113 -14.76 5.99 5.39
N ARG A 114 -15.01 6.83 4.37
CA ARG A 114 -16.35 7.36 4.05
C ARG A 114 -17.45 6.28 3.93
N ASN A 115 -17.10 5.13 3.35
CA ASN A 115 -18.04 4.02 3.11
C ASN A 115 -17.58 2.71 3.77
N ARG A 116 -16.67 2.77 4.74
CA ARG A 116 -16.15 1.57 5.41
C ARG A 116 -16.70 1.48 6.83
N PRO A 117 -17.18 0.30 7.26
CA PRO A 117 -17.46 0.08 8.67
C PRO A 117 -16.15 0.22 9.47
N THR A 118 -16.21 0.95 10.56
CA THR A 118 -15.08 1.16 11.47
C THR A 118 -15.60 1.37 12.89
N ASN A 119 -14.84 0.88 13.85
CA ASN A 119 -15.12 0.97 15.28
C ASN A 119 -14.54 2.25 15.93
N LEU A 120 -13.91 3.11 15.13
CA LEU A 120 -13.22 4.31 15.62
C LEU A 120 -14.14 5.54 15.62
N ILE A 121 -13.94 6.39 16.63
CA ILE A 121 -14.48 7.76 16.61
C ILE A 121 -13.72 8.61 15.56
N PRO A 122 -14.28 9.73 15.08
CA PRO A 122 -13.67 10.53 14.00
C PRO A 122 -12.20 10.91 14.23
N GLU A 123 -11.83 11.37 15.43
CA GLU A 123 -10.45 11.75 15.77
C GLU A 123 -9.48 10.57 15.66
N GLN A 124 -9.90 9.40 16.13
CA GLN A 124 -9.11 8.18 16.00
C GLN A 124 -8.95 7.77 14.54
N ARG A 125 -9.97 7.96 13.69
CA ARG A 125 -9.86 7.65 12.25
C ARG A 125 -8.78 8.47 11.56
N ILE A 126 -8.72 9.77 11.86
CA ILE A 126 -7.70 10.66 11.31
C ILE A 126 -6.33 10.18 11.74
N ARG A 127 -6.13 9.96 13.05
CA ARG A 127 -4.85 9.49 13.58
C ARG A 127 -4.41 8.17 12.97
N HIS A 128 -5.28 7.17 12.92
CA HIS A 128 -4.98 5.87 12.32
C HIS A 128 -4.61 5.99 10.84
N SER A 129 -5.32 6.82 10.07
CA SER A 129 -4.96 7.03 8.67
C SER A 129 -3.63 7.75 8.50
N VAL A 130 -3.35 8.77 9.32
CA VAL A 130 -2.05 9.46 9.30
C VAL A 130 -0.95 8.44 9.58
N ASP A 131 -1.04 7.70 10.69
CA ASP A 131 -0.07 6.67 11.05
C ASP A 131 0.13 5.66 9.90
N TYR A 132 -0.98 5.19 9.29
CA TYR A 132 -0.93 4.30 8.13
C TYR A 132 -0.13 4.88 6.96
N PHE A 133 -0.43 6.13 6.57
CA PHE A 133 0.23 6.78 5.43
C PHE A 133 1.71 7.05 5.70
N LEU A 134 2.04 7.55 6.89
CA LEU A 134 3.43 7.89 7.22
C LEU A 134 4.30 6.62 7.32
N GLU A 135 3.79 5.54 7.92
CA GLU A 135 4.50 4.25 7.96
C GLU A 135 4.68 3.68 6.55
N GLU A 136 3.65 3.75 5.70
CA GLU A 136 3.71 3.21 4.33
C GLU A 136 4.68 4.02 3.44
N PHE A 137 4.67 5.34 3.56
CA PHE A 137 5.60 6.21 2.83
C PHE A 137 7.05 6.04 3.27
N ALA A 138 7.31 5.86 4.56
CA ALA A 138 8.65 5.54 5.04
C ALA A 138 9.15 4.20 4.47
N VAL A 139 8.24 3.20 4.34
CA VAL A 139 8.56 1.94 3.68
C VAL A 139 8.90 2.14 2.19
N PHE A 140 8.10 2.93 1.47
CA PHE A 140 8.37 3.21 0.04
C PHE A 140 9.70 3.94 -0.17
N ALA A 141 10.03 4.91 0.68
CA ALA A 141 11.32 5.61 0.64
C ALA A 141 12.49 4.63 0.85
N CYS A 142 12.37 3.72 1.83
CA CYS A 142 13.35 2.66 2.05
C CYS A 142 13.53 1.74 0.84
N LEU A 143 12.44 1.34 0.18
CA LEU A 143 12.51 0.46 -1.00
C LEU A 143 13.17 1.18 -2.19
N TYR A 144 12.81 2.44 -2.41
CA TYR A 144 13.46 3.26 -3.43
C TYR A 144 14.96 3.35 -3.18
N HIS A 145 15.37 3.66 -1.94
CA HIS A 145 16.78 3.75 -1.55
C HIS A 145 17.57 2.45 -1.85
N GLN A 146 16.88 1.31 -1.94
CA GLN A 146 17.47 0.02 -2.26
C GLN A 146 17.46 -0.33 -3.75
N GLY A 147 17.15 0.63 -4.61
CA GLY A 147 17.14 0.42 -6.05
C GLY A 147 15.83 -0.16 -6.57
N LEU A 148 14.71 0.03 -5.87
CA LEU A 148 13.36 -0.28 -6.36
C LEU A 148 12.59 1.02 -6.70
N PRO A 149 12.92 1.73 -7.80
CA PRO A 149 12.39 3.06 -8.09
C PRO A 149 11.00 3.06 -8.75
N VAL A 150 10.42 1.87 -9.02
CA VAL A 150 9.12 1.74 -9.69
C VAL A 150 8.16 0.99 -8.78
N MET A 151 7.04 1.63 -8.44
CA MET A 151 5.97 1.02 -7.66
C MET A 151 4.76 0.71 -8.53
N VAL A 152 4.33 -0.56 -8.55
CA VAL A 152 3.10 -0.98 -9.22
C VAL A 152 2.00 -1.10 -8.17
N TYR A 153 0.95 -0.28 -8.28
CA TYR A 153 -0.13 -0.23 -7.30
C TYR A 153 -1.50 -0.46 -7.94
N PRO A 154 -2.33 -1.39 -7.41
CA PRO A 154 -3.70 -1.57 -7.88
C PRO A 154 -4.59 -0.41 -7.40
N GLY A 155 -5.10 0.40 -8.33
CA GLY A 155 -5.89 1.59 -8.03
C GLY A 155 -5.08 2.89 -8.10
N SER A 156 -5.61 3.95 -7.48
CA SER A 156 -4.98 5.28 -7.43
C SER A 156 -4.50 5.59 -6.02
N PHE A 157 -3.31 6.17 -5.91
CA PHE A 157 -2.71 6.60 -4.66
C PHE A 157 -2.41 8.10 -4.76
N SER A 158 -3.37 8.98 -4.47
CA SER A 158 -3.23 10.37 -4.94
C SER A 158 -2.32 11.26 -4.09
N THR A 159 -2.20 11.06 -2.77
CA THR A 159 -1.18 11.77 -1.98
C THR A 159 0.24 11.45 -2.46
N LEU A 160 0.53 10.19 -2.79
CA LEU A 160 1.83 9.82 -3.35
C LEU A 160 2.03 10.41 -4.75
N ALA A 161 0.96 10.49 -5.56
CA ALA A 161 1.03 11.16 -6.85
C ALA A 161 1.29 12.68 -6.71
N GLU A 162 0.77 13.32 -5.65
CA GLU A 162 1.06 14.73 -5.34
C GLU A 162 2.53 14.93 -4.96
N ILE A 163 3.10 14.04 -4.14
CA ILE A 163 4.53 14.06 -3.81
C ILE A 163 5.37 13.89 -5.09
N ALA A 164 5.07 12.87 -5.90
CA ALA A 164 5.80 12.58 -7.14
C ALA A 164 5.65 13.66 -8.23
N THR A 165 4.67 14.57 -8.09
CA THR A 165 4.48 15.72 -8.99
C THR A 165 5.07 17.03 -8.42
N GLY A 166 5.72 16.96 -7.26
CA GLY A 166 6.43 18.08 -6.66
C GLY A 166 5.55 19.05 -5.88
N LEU A 167 4.33 18.66 -5.50
CA LEU A 167 3.44 19.52 -4.71
C LEU A 167 3.87 19.64 -3.23
N HIS A 168 4.69 18.69 -2.76
CA HIS A 168 5.19 18.62 -1.39
C HIS A 168 6.73 18.57 -1.40
N PRO A 169 7.42 19.69 -1.67
CA PRO A 169 8.88 19.70 -1.90
C PRO A 169 9.70 19.31 -0.67
N GLY A 170 9.11 19.37 0.53
CA GLY A 170 9.73 18.90 1.77
C GLY A 170 9.66 17.39 2.00
N ALA A 171 8.99 16.62 1.13
CA ALA A 171 8.95 15.17 1.21
C ALA A 171 10.33 14.53 0.95
N PRO A 172 10.60 13.33 1.47
CA PRO A 172 11.81 12.58 1.11
C PRO A 172 11.99 12.50 -0.40
N ARG A 173 13.21 12.74 -0.88
CA ARG A 173 13.53 12.76 -2.31
C ARG A 173 13.17 11.43 -2.99
N GLU A 174 13.34 10.34 -2.26
CA GLU A 174 13.00 8.98 -2.67
C GLU A 174 11.52 8.85 -3.06
N LEU A 175 10.62 9.59 -2.41
CA LEU A 175 9.20 9.61 -2.75
C LEU A 175 8.89 10.57 -3.90
N GLN A 176 9.64 11.69 -3.99
CA GLN A 176 9.51 12.63 -5.11
C GLN A 176 9.95 11.99 -6.44
N ASP A 177 11.02 11.21 -6.40
CA ASP A 177 11.61 10.57 -7.59
C ASP A 177 10.97 9.19 -7.91
N LEU A 178 10.01 8.72 -7.10
CA LEU A 178 9.36 7.41 -7.25
C LEU A 178 8.42 7.36 -8.47
N ALA A 179 8.64 6.40 -9.36
CA ALA A 179 7.74 6.17 -10.49
C ALA A 179 6.55 5.29 -10.08
N VAL A 180 5.34 5.85 -10.06
CA VAL A 180 4.12 5.12 -9.68
C VAL A 180 3.34 4.65 -10.92
N VAL A 181 3.12 3.35 -11.03
CA VAL A 181 2.29 2.71 -12.06
C VAL A 181 0.96 2.27 -11.45
N SER A 182 -0.10 3.03 -11.72
CA SER A 182 -1.46 2.72 -11.27
C SER A 182 -2.15 1.72 -12.21
N LEU A 183 -2.52 0.55 -11.69
CA LEU A 183 -3.30 -0.45 -12.42
C LEU A 183 -4.80 -0.24 -12.23
N LYS A 184 -5.51 0.13 -13.29
CA LYS A 184 -6.98 0.23 -13.30
C LYS A 184 -7.61 -1.15 -13.52
N LEU A 185 -8.01 -1.81 -12.43
CA LEU A 185 -8.71 -3.09 -12.50
C LEU A 185 -10.17 -2.86 -12.94
N ARG A 186 -10.55 -3.36 -14.12
CA ARG A 186 -11.95 -3.36 -14.55
C ARG A 186 -12.70 -4.50 -13.83
N GLY A 187 -13.67 -4.17 -12.99
CA GLY A 187 -14.57 -5.17 -12.40
C GLY A 187 -15.36 -5.92 -13.50
N ARG A 188 -15.64 -7.21 -13.28
CA ARG A 188 -16.63 -7.93 -14.09
C ARG A 188 -17.99 -7.27 -13.85
N GLY A 189 -18.53 -6.58 -14.85
CA GLY A 189 -19.94 -6.16 -14.82
C GLY A 189 -20.86 -7.38 -14.63
N PRO A 190 -22.06 -7.21 -14.06
CA PRO A 190 -22.99 -8.32 -13.87
C PRO A 190 -23.27 -8.97 -15.22
N ALA A 191 -23.20 -10.30 -15.27
CA ALA A 191 -23.55 -11.06 -16.45
C ALA A 191 -24.94 -10.61 -16.93
N ARG A 192 -25.03 -10.11 -18.17
CA ARG A 192 -26.31 -9.87 -18.83
C ARG A 192 -27.09 -11.18 -18.79
N SER A 193 -28.11 -11.25 -17.94
CA SER A 193 -29.10 -12.32 -18.03
C SER A 193 -29.73 -12.16 -19.41
N ARG A 194 -29.48 -13.12 -20.30
CA ARG A 194 -30.30 -13.29 -21.48
C ARG A 194 -31.65 -13.76 -20.95
N ARG A 195 -32.62 -12.84 -20.82
CA ARG A 195 -34.03 -13.22 -20.81
C ARG A 195 -34.28 -13.93 -22.13
N ILE A 196 -34.47 -15.24 -22.04
CA ILE A 196 -35.15 -16.01 -23.09
C ILE A 196 -36.62 -15.69 -22.88
N SER A 197 -37.18 -14.86 -23.75
CA SER A 197 -38.63 -14.70 -23.90
C SER A 197 -39.13 -15.86 -24.76
N SER A 198 -39.91 -16.74 -24.15
CA SER A 198 -40.87 -17.63 -24.84
C SER A 198 -42.18 -16.90 -25.06
#